data_AF-A0A392QUQ8-F1
#
_entry.id   AF-A0A392QUQ8-F1
#
_cell.length_a   1.000
_cell.length_b   1.000
_cell.length_c   1.000
_cell.angle_alpha   90.00
_cell.angle_beta   90.00
_cell.angle_gamma   90.00
#
_symmetry.space_group_name_H-M   'P 1'
#
loop_
_entity.id
_entity.type
_entity.pdbx_description
1 polymer ?
#
loop_
_entity_poly.entity_id
_entity_poly.type
_entity_poly.pdbx_seq_one_letter_code
_entity_poly.pdbx_strand_id
1 'polypeptide(L)' 'MAIPEEDSNCLKKIPKLKDPAQNSRLGLVPRRADLDMNQHVNNVTYIGWVLEVVRFSL' A
#
# COMPACT_ATOMS: atom_id res chain seq x y z
N MET A 1 22.11 -8.78 -4.61
CA MET A 1 21.42 -8.72 -3.30
C MET A 1 20.36 -9.80 -3.34
N ALA A 2 20.63 -10.96 -2.75
CA ALA A 2 19.74 -12.10 -2.87
C ALA A 2 18.92 -12.21 -1.59
N ILE A 3 17.62 -12.47 -1.73
CA ILE A 3 16.80 -13.06 -0.68
C ILE A 3 16.73 -14.55 -1.03
N PRO A 4 17.53 -15.43 -0.41
CA PRO A 4 17.49 -16.85 -0.70
C PRO A 4 17.12 -17.62 0.57
N GLU A 5 15.83 -17.72 0.83
CA GLU A 5 15.32 -18.62 1.86
C GLU A 5 13.88 -18.98 1.47
N GLU A 6 13.70 -20.22 1.01
CA GLU A 6 12.44 -20.77 0.50
C GLU A 6 11.28 -20.67 1.49
N ASP A 7 11.58 -20.59 2.79
CA ASP A 7 10.63 -20.40 3.89
C ASP A 7 10.52 -18.95 4.41
N SER A 8 11.21 -18.00 3.78
CA SER A 8 11.16 -16.61 4.23
C SER A 8 9.77 -16.00 4.01
N ASN A 9 9.26 -15.30 5.03
CA ASN A 9 7.94 -14.64 4.97
C ASN A 9 7.84 -13.61 3.83
N CYS A 10 8.96 -13.11 3.30
CA CYS A 10 9.00 -12.18 2.17
C CYS A 10 8.66 -12.84 0.82
N LEU A 11 8.77 -14.18 0.69
CA LEU A 11 8.34 -14.89 -0.53
C LEU A 11 6.85 -15.26 -0.50
N LYS A 12 6.19 -15.14 0.66
CA LYS A 12 4.76 -15.44 0.79
C LYS A 12 3.96 -14.37 0.06
N LYS A 13 3.17 -14.79 -0.93
CA LYS A 13 2.26 -13.90 -1.66
C LYS A 13 1.17 -13.41 -0.71
N ILE A 14 0.95 -12.09 -0.70
CA ILE A 14 -0.18 -11.48 -0.02
C ILE A 14 -1.43 -11.75 -0.86
N PRO A 15 -2.44 -12.48 -0.36
CA PRO A 15 -3.67 -12.70 -1.10
C PRO A 15 -4.40 -11.38 -1.30
N LYS A 16 -5.04 -11.21 -2.47
CA LYS A 16 -5.89 -10.05 -2.73
C LYS A 16 -7.08 -10.06 -1.76
N LEU A 17 -7.41 -8.90 -1.22
CA LEU A 17 -8.59 -8.72 -0.38
C LEU A 17 -9.86 -8.93 -1.21
N LYS A 18 -10.88 -9.59 -0.63
CA LYS A 18 -12.19 -9.75 -1.26
C LYS A 18 -12.92 -8.41 -1.28
N ASP A 19 -13.57 -8.10 -2.40
CA ASP A 19 -14.42 -6.92 -2.58
C ASP A 19 -15.89 -7.30 -2.32
N PRO A 20 -16.65 -6.55 -1.48
CA PRO A 20 -16.27 -5.33 -0.77
C PRO A 20 -15.36 -5.57 0.44
N ALA A 21 -14.39 -4.67 0.63
CA ALA A 21 -13.58 -4.61 1.84
C ALA A 21 -14.39 -4.05 3.03
N GLN A 22 -14.09 -4.50 4.24
CA GLN A 22 -14.74 -4.00 5.46
C GLN A 22 -14.52 -2.49 5.66
N ASN A 23 -13.31 -2.01 5.35
CA ASN A 23 -12.95 -0.60 5.42
C ASN A 23 -12.29 -0.20 4.11
N SER A 24 -12.80 0.86 3.48
CA SER A 24 -12.25 1.40 2.24
C SER A 24 -12.44 2.90 2.20
N ARG A 25 -11.46 3.63 1.64
CA ARG A 25 -11.57 5.06 1.36
C ARG A 25 -11.41 5.29 -0.13
N LEU A 26 -12.44 5.86 -0.74
CA LEU A 26 -12.48 6.19 -2.17
C LEU A 26 -12.18 7.68 -2.38
N GLY A 27 -11.78 8.03 -3.60
CA GLY A 27 -11.53 9.42 -4.00
C GLY A 27 -10.25 10.03 -3.41
N LEU A 28 -9.22 9.23 -3.15
CA LEU A 28 -7.90 9.73 -2.78
C LEU A 28 -7.30 10.53 -3.95
N VAL A 29 -6.94 11.78 -3.69
CA VAL A 29 -6.32 12.67 -4.67
C VAL A 29 -4.89 12.97 -4.22
N PRO A 30 -3.86 12.68 -5.04
CA PRO A 30 -2.48 12.98 -4.68
C PRO A 30 -2.23 14.49 -4.69
N ARG A 31 -1.42 14.96 -3.74
CA ARG A 31 -0.91 16.33 -3.73
C ARG A 31 0.38 16.40 -4.52
N ARG A 32 0.82 17.62 -4.84
CA ARG A 32 2.08 17.84 -5.58
C ARG A 32 3.31 17.19 -4.89
N ALA A 33 3.34 17.21 -3.56
CA ALA A 33 4.43 16.60 -2.78
C ALA A 33 4.39 15.05 -2.77
N ASP A 34 3.29 14.45 -3.21
CA ASP A 34 3.12 13.00 -3.23
C ASP A 34 3.65 12.38 -4.54
N LEU A 35 4.08 13.20 -5.51
CA LEU A 35 4.63 12.76 -6.79
C LEU A 35 6.16 12.66 -6.74
N ASP A 36 6.71 11.63 -7.37
CA ASP A 36 8.14 11.46 -7.60
C ASP A 36 8.62 12.22 -8.86
N MET A 37 9.93 12.11 -9.17
CA MET A 37 10.52 12.77 -10.33
C MET A 37 9.94 12.31 -11.68
N ASN A 38 9.29 11.14 -11.70
CA ASN A 38 8.66 10.57 -12.88
C ASN A 38 7.17 10.95 -12.97
N GLN A 39 6.69 11.84 -12.09
CA GLN A 39 5.28 12.26 -12.00
C GLN A 39 4.34 11.13 -11.57
N HIS A 40 4.87 10.05 -11.01
CA HIS A 40 4.06 8.99 -10.40
C HIS A 40 3.89 9.24 -8.91
N VAL A 41 2.80 8.72 -8.33
CA VAL A 41 2.63 8.74 -6.88
C VAL A 41 3.72 7.89 -6.23
N ASN A 42 4.38 8.44 -5.22
CA ASN A 42 5.46 7.77 -4.51
C ASN A 42 4.94 6.55 -3.72
N ASN A 43 5.72 5.47 -3.68
CA ASN A 43 5.45 4.28 -2.87
C ASN A 43 5.21 4.60 -1.38
N VAL A 44 5.91 5.61 -0.83
CA VAL A 44 5.72 6.05 0.56
C VAL A 44 4.32 6.64 0.78
N THR A 45 3.79 7.37 -0.21
CA THR A 45 2.43 7.91 -0.16
C THR A 45 1.40 6.79 -0.14
N TYR A 46 1.58 5.73 -0.94
CA TYR A 46 0.69 4.57 -0.93
C TYR A 46 0.63 3.90 0.45
N ILE A 47 1.77 3.72 1.13
CA ILE A 47 1.81 3.15 2.49
C ILE A 47 1.04 4.05 3.47
N GLY A 48 1.22 5.37 3.38
CA GLY A 48 0.49 6.34 4.20
C GLY A 48 -1.03 6.21 4.06
N TRP A 49 -1.54 6.11 2.82
CA TRP A 49 -2.97 5.93 2.58
C TRP A 49 -3.51 4.61 3.13
N VAL A 50 -2.76 3.51 3.01
CA VAL A 50 -3.16 2.21 3.58
C VAL A 50 -3.27 2.30 5.11
N LEU A 51 -2.28 2.91 5.77
CA LEU A 51 -2.28 3.07 7.23
C LEU A 51 -3.40 4.00 7.72
N GLU A 52 -3.75 5.02 6.93
CA GLU A 52 -4.85 5.92 7.23
C GLU A 52 -6.18 5.17 7.30
N VAL A 53 -6.46 4.26 6.35
CA VAL A 53 -7.68 3.43 6.37
C VAL A 53 -7.74 2.55 7.62
N VAL A 54 -6.61 1.95 8.02
CA VAL A 54 -6.54 1.13 9.25
C VAL A 54 -6.79 1.98 10.50
N ARG A 55 -6.22 3.19 10.56
CA ARG A 55 -6.41 4.11 11.69
C ARG A 55 -7.86 4.51 11.89
N PHE A 56 -8.63 4.72 10.82
CA PHE A 56 -10.05 5.04 10.92
C PHE A 56 -10.94 3.83 11.27
N SER A 57 -10.38 2.62 11.25
CA SER A 57 -11.10 1.36 11.51
C SER A 57 -10.98 0.87 12.96
N LEU A 58 -10.15 1.53 13.78
CA LEU A 58 -9.93 1.29 15.21
C LEU A 58 -10.61 2.39 16.03
#